data_AF-A0A5C5W5U4-F1
#
_entry.id   AF-A0A5C5W5U4-F1
#
_cell.length_a   1.000
_cell.length_b   1.000
_cell.length_c   1.000
_cell.angle_alpha   90.00
_cell.angle_beta   90.00
_cell.angle_gamma   90.00
#
_symmetry.space_group_name_H-M   'P 1'
#
loop_
_entity.id
_entity.type
_entity.pdbx_description
1 polymer ?
#
loop_
_entity_poly.entity_id
_entity_poly.type
_entity_poly.pdbx_seq_one_letter_code
_entity_poly.pdbx_strand_id
1 'polypeptide(L)' 'MSVRANNCLEAAAVRTIRELVQWPEQRLLTLRSFGRTSLAEVKEKLAAFGLRVEMTPAEIARWERFGE' A
#
# COMPACT_ATOMS: atom_id res chain seq x y z
N MET A 1 10.10 4.00 -10.09
CA MET A 1 10.09 3.04 -8.97
C MET A 1 11.19 2.02 -9.21
N SER A 2 11.95 1.65 -8.19
CA SER A 2 12.96 0.57 -8.30
C SER A 2 12.27 -0.79 -8.36
N VAL A 3 12.78 -1.70 -9.20
CA VAL A 3 12.27 -3.06 -9.51
C VAL A 3 11.84 -3.88 -8.28
N ARG A 4 12.42 -3.59 -7.11
CA ARG A 4 12.10 -4.25 -5.84
C ARG A 4 10.69 -3.94 -5.32
N ALA A 5 10.18 -2.73 -5.50
CA ALA A 5 8.82 -2.38 -5.06
C ALA A 5 7.76 -3.14 -5.87
N ASN A 6 8.01 -3.33 -7.18
CA ASN A 6 7.11 -4.07 -8.07
C ASN A 6 7.09 -5.56 -7.73
N ASN A 7 8.27 -6.17 -7.53
CA ASN A 7 8.38 -7.59 -7.17
C ASN A 7 7.79 -7.90 -5.79
N CYS A 8 7.88 -6.97 -4.81
CA CYS A 8 7.24 -7.17 -3.50
C CYS A 8 5.71 -7.09 -3.57
N LEU A 9 5.15 -6.21 -4.40
CA LEU A 9 3.71 -6.09 -4.61
C LEU A 9 3.15 -7.32 -5.34
N GLU A 10 3.85 -7.83 -6.36
CA GLU A 10 3.49 -9.08 -7.03
C GLU A 10 3.60 -10.30 -6.10
N ALA A 11 4.66 -10.39 -5.27
CA ALA A 11 4.82 -11.48 -4.31
C ALA A 11 3.78 -11.46 -3.18
N ALA A 12 3.27 -10.28 -2.83
CA ALA A 12 2.17 -10.10 -1.89
C ALA A 12 0.78 -10.32 -2.54
N ALA A 13 0.71 -10.62 -3.83
CA ALA A 13 -0.53 -10.63 -4.63
C ALA A 13 -1.31 -9.30 -4.60
N VAL A 14 -0.67 -8.21 -4.16
CA VAL A 14 -1.25 -6.88 -4.11
C VAL A 14 -1.13 -6.27 -5.52
N ARG A 15 -2.16 -6.47 -6.33
CA ARG A 15 -2.22 -5.95 -7.70
C ARG A 15 -2.69 -4.50 -7.76
N THR A 16 -3.33 -4.03 -6.70
CA THR A 16 -4.00 -2.74 -6.67
C THR A 16 -3.72 -1.99 -5.37
N ILE A 17 -3.67 -0.65 -5.45
CA ILE A 17 -3.50 0.22 -4.28
C ILE A 17 -4.62 -0.02 -3.26
N ARG A 18 -5.86 -0.29 -3.72
CA ARG A 18 -7.00 -0.61 -2.84
C ARG A 18 -6.73 -1.80 -1.92
N GLU A 19 -6.05 -2.84 -2.40
CA GLU A 19 -5.74 -4.01 -1.56
C GLU A 19 -4.62 -3.70 -0.58
N LEU A 20 -3.63 -2.91 -1.00
CA LEU A 20 -2.51 -2.48 -0.16
C LEU A 20 -2.98 -1.68 1.05
N VAL A 21 -3.84 -0.68 0.83
CA VAL A 21 -4.31 0.23 1.88
C VAL A 21 -5.28 -0.40 2.86
N GLN A 22 -5.92 -1.52 2.49
CA GLN A 22 -6.80 -2.27 3.40
C GLN A 22 -6.01 -3.14 4.39
N TRP A 23 -4.74 -3.40 4.13
CA TRP A 23 -3.96 -4.28 4.99
C TRP A 23 -3.34 -3.52 6.16
N PRO A 24 -3.30 -4.14 7.35
CA PRO A 24 -2.66 -3.54 8.50
C PRO A 24 -1.15 -3.57 8.38
N GLU A 25 -0.49 -2.57 8.99
CA GLU A 25 0.97 -2.42 8.97
C GLU A 25 1.66 -3.68 9.50
N GLN A 26 1.08 -4.29 10.54
CA GLN A 26 1.57 -5.53 11.11
C GLN A 26 1.59 -6.67 10.09
N ARG A 27 0.54 -6.80 9.28
CA ARG A 27 0.47 -7.82 8.22
C ARG A 27 1.54 -7.57 7.16
N LEU A 28 1.73 -6.31 6.76
CA LEU A 28 2.77 -5.95 5.81
C LEU A 28 4.17 -6.30 6.33
N LEU A 29 4.46 -6.04 7.60
CA LEU A 29 5.73 -6.41 8.24
C LEU A 29 5.95 -7.93 8.39
N THR A 30 4.90 -8.74 8.30
CA THR A 30 5.03 -10.21 8.29
C THR A 30 5.40 -10.78 6.92
N LEU A 31 5.29 -10.00 5.84
CA LEU A 31 5.60 -10.45 4.49
C LEU A 31 7.12 -10.64 4.33
N ARG A 32 7.52 -11.80 3.82
CA ARG A 32 8.92 -12.11 3.54
C ARG A 32 9.43 -11.11 2.49
N SER A 33 10.47 -10.35 2.82
CA SER A 33 11.04 -9.21 2.05
C SER A 33 10.37 -7.85 2.22
N PHE A 34 9.40 -7.69 3.12
CA PHE A 34 8.78 -6.41 3.43
C PHE A 34 9.24 -5.90 4.81
N GLY A 35 10.31 -5.10 4.80
CA GLY A 35 10.91 -4.55 6.02
C GLY A 35 10.38 -3.17 6.40
N ARG A 36 10.90 -2.62 7.51
CA ARG A 36 10.59 -1.26 7.97
C ARG A 36 10.85 -0.20 6.90
N THR A 37 11.93 -0.34 6.13
CA THR A 37 12.28 0.56 5.02
C THR A 37 11.24 0.50 3.91
N SER A 38 10.87 -0.70 3.45
CA SER A 38 9.86 -0.87 2.40
C SER A 38 8.48 -0.38 2.85
N LEU A 39 8.13 -0.58 4.12
CA LEU A 39 6.91 -0.02 4.69
C LEU A 39 6.92 1.51 4.67
N ALA A 40 8.04 2.14 5.05
CA ALA A 40 8.20 3.58 5.00
C ALA A 40 8.04 4.13 3.58
N GLU A 41 8.70 3.51 2.58
CA GLU A 41 8.58 3.88 1.17
C GLU A 41 7.13 3.78 0.66
N VAL A 42 6.41 2.72 1.06
CA VAL A 42 4.98 2.56 0.73
C VAL A 42 4.15 3.66 1.39
N LYS A 43 4.36 3.94 2.66
CA LYS A 43 3.63 4.99 3.38
C LYS A 43 3.88 6.37 2.79
N GLU A 44 5.11 6.70 2.43
CA GLU A 44 5.44 7.96 1.74
C GLU A 44 4.72 8.07 0.40
N LYS A 45 4.72 7.01 -0.40
CA LYS A 45 3.98 6.98 -1.66
C LYS A 45 2.50 7.17 -1.46
N LEU A 46 1.89 6.46 -0.50
CA LEU A 46 0.48 6.61 -0.17
C LEU A 46 0.18 8.03 0.30
N ALA A 47 1.02 8.60 1.15
CA ALA A 47 0.88 9.97 1.65
C ALA A 47 0.91 11.01 0.52
N ALA A 48 1.73 10.79 -0.52
CA ALA A 48 1.74 11.66 -1.70
C ALA A 48 0.40 11.67 -2.48
N PHE A 49 -0.41 10.62 -2.36
CA PHE A 49 -1.77 10.53 -2.91
C PHE A 49 -2.87 10.83 -1.88
N GLY A 50 -2.51 11.27 -0.67
CA GLY A 50 -3.45 11.48 0.44
C GLY A 50 -4.04 10.18 1.02
N LEU A 51 -3.40 9.04 0.74
CA LEU A 51 -3.79 7.71 1.20
C LEU A 51 -2.96 7.28 2.42
N ARG A 52 -3.46 6.27 3.14
CA ARG A 52 -2.76 5.61 4.24
C ARG A 52 -3.04 4.12 4.25
N VAL A 53 -2.25 3.37 5.00
CA VAL A 53 -2.55 1.97 5.35
C VAL A 53 -3.68 1.92 6.38
N GLU A 54 -4.36 0.78 6.47
CA GLU A 54 -5.56 0.59 7.31
C GLU A 54 -6.75 1.50 6.95
N MET A 55 -6.91 1.83 5.67
CA MET A 55 -8.08 2.57 5.21
C MET A 55 -9.32 1.69 5.15
N THR A 56 -10.45 2.27 5.54
CA THR A 56 -11.75 1.61 5.43
C THR A 56 -12.23 1.56 3.96
N PRO A 57 -13.07 0.58 3.58
CA PRO A 57 -13.65 0.51 2.24
C PRO A 57 -14.37 1.81 1.83
N ALA A 58 -14.99 2.51 2.78
CA ALA A 58 -15.66 3.77 2.54
C ALA A 58 -14.68 4.91 2.18
N GLU A 59 -13.53 4.98 2.84
CA GLU A 59 -12.49 5.97 2.54
C GLU A 59 -11.84 5.71 1.17
N ILE A 60 -11.64 4.44 0.82
CA ILE A 60 -11.08 4.04 -0.48
C ILE A 60 -12.07 4.40 -1.60
N ALA A 61 -13.35 4.04 -1.44
CA ALA A 61 -14.39 4.38 -2.41
C ALA A 61 -14.54 5.90 -2.58
N ARG A 62 -14.33 6.67 -1.49
CA ARG A 62 -14.28 8.13 -1.58
C ARG A 62 -13.10 8.59 -2.42
N TRP A 63 -11.90 8.07 -2.19
CA TRP A 63 -10.72 8.45 -2.97
C TRP A 63 -10.85 8.09 -4.46
N GLU A 64 -11.39 6.92 -4.79
CA GLU A 64 -11.65 6.51 -6.16
C GLU A 64 -12.62 7.44 -6.90
N ARG A 65 -13.53 8.11 -6.18
CA ARG A 65 -14.45 9.10 -6.76
C ARG A 65 -13.86 10.49 -6.96
N PHE A 66 -12.72 10.78 -6.34
CA PHE A 66 -12.08 12.11 -6.38
C PHE A 66 -10.72 12.11 -7.12
N GLY A 67 -10.24 10.96 -7.59
CA GLY A 67 -9.00 10.86 -8.36
C GLY A 67 -9.19 11.30 -9.81
N GLU A 68 -9.02 12.59 -10.08
CA GLU A 68 -8.85 13.18 -11.42
C GLU A 68 -7.38 13.60 -11.64
#